data_AF-M0ZR52-F1
#
_entry.id   AF-M0ZR52-F1
#
_cell.length_a   1.000
_cell.length_b   1.000
_cell.length_c   1.000
_cell.angle_alpha   90.00
_cell.angle_beta   90.00
_cell.angle_gamma   90.00
#
_symmetry.space_group_name_H-M   'P 1'
#
loop_
_entity.id
_entity.type
_entity.pdbx_description
1 polymer ?
#
loop_
_entity_poly.entity_id
_entity_poly.type
_entity_poly.pdbx_seq_one_letter_code
_entity_poly.pdbx_strand_id
1 'polypeptide(L)'
;MVLSKTSSESDVYVHSTFASRYVRASLPRFEMPENSIPKEAAYQIINDELMLDGNPRLNLASFVTTWMEPECDKLMMSSINKNYVDMDEYPVTTELQVISSSLLYDGFRILNLLGIKLYNETSVMDCLYTLKLLNSVKFQLTV
;
A
#
# COMPACT_ATOMS: atom_id res chain seq x y z
N MET A 1 6.39 -53.22 6.75
CA MET A 1 5.45 -52.63 5.79
C MET A 1 5.53 -51.11 5.96
N VAL A 2 6.30 -50.44 5.10
CA VAL A 2 6.48 -48.98 5.14
C VAL A 2 5.38 -48.38 4.27
N LEU A 3 4.45 -47.65 4.89
CA LEU A 3 3.41 -46.92 4.17
C LEU A 3 4.05 -45.67 3.55
N SER A 4 4.50 -45.78 2.31
CA SER A 4 4.79 -44.62 1.47
C SER A 4 3.47 -43.90 1.19
N LYS A 5 3.23 -42.76 1.86
CA LYS A 5 2.12 -41.88 1.54
C LYS A 5 2.40 -41.25 0.17
N THR A 6 1.72 -41.72 -0.86
CA THR A 6 1.55 -40.98 -2.10
C THR A 6 0.61 -39.82 -1.79
N SER A 7 1.15 -38.64 -1.48
CA SER A 7 0.35 -37.41 -1.41
C SER A 7 -0.15 -37.11 -2.82
N SER A 8 -1.37 -37.54 -3.12
CA SER A 8 -2.10 -37.11 -4.31
C SER A 8 -2.25 -35.58 -4.25
N GLU A 9 -1.87 -34.89 -5.33
CA GLU A 9 -1.96 -33.43 -5.48
C GLU A 9 -3.37 -32.87 -5.19
N SER A 10 -4.40 -33.73 -5.22
CA SER A 10 -5.79 -33.39 -4.92
C SER A 10 -6.11 -33.16 -3.43
N ASP A 11 -5.27 -33.58 -2.48
CA ASP A 11 -5.52 -33.39 -1.04
C ASP A 11 -5.16 -31.99 -0.52
N VAL A 12 -4.54 -31.15 -1.35
CA VAL A 12 -4.03 -29.83 -0.91
C VAL A 12 -5.15 -28.79 -0.77
N TYR A 13 -6.30 -28.98 -1.43
CA TYR A 13 -7.33 -27.94 -1.56
C TYR A 13 -8.55 -28.10 -0.64
N VAL A 14 -8.63 -29.14 0.20
CA VAL A 14 -9.84 -29.42 1.00
C VAL A 14 -9.78 -28.79 2.40
N HIS A 15 -8.60 -28.40 2.86
CA HIS A 15 -8.41 -27.86 4.21
C HIS A 15 -8.59 -26.34 4.26
N SER A 16 -9.40 -25.86 5.19
CA SER A 16 -9.43 -24.43 5.57
C SER A 16 -8.04 -23.96 6.01
N THR A 17 -7.73 -22.67 5.83
CA THR A 17 -6.40 -22.10 6.14
C THR A 17 -5.93 -22.47 7.54
N PHE A 18 -6.79 -22.34 8.55
CA PHE A 18 -6.49 -22.69 9.94
C PHE A 18 -6.41 -24.20 10.24
N ALA A 19 -7.06 -25.06 9.43
CA ALA A 19 -6.91 -26.51 9.54
C ALA A 19 -5.67 -27.05 8.79
N SER A 20 -5.06 -26.21 7.95
CA SER A 20 -3.90 -26.57 7.15
C SER A 20 -2.62 -26.68 7.99
N ARG A 21 -1.57 -27.27 7.40
CA ARG A 21 -0.24 -27.34 8.02
C ARG A 21 0.48 -25.99 8.06
N TYR A 22 0.03 -25.00 7.28
CA TYR A 22 0.74 -23.73 7.08
C TYR A 22 0.70 -22.82 8.31
N VAL A 23 -0.35 -22.92 9.16
CA VAL A 23 -0.49 -22.12 10.39
C VAL A 23 0.28 -22.74 11.57
N ARG A 24 0.84 -23.95 11.40
CA ARG A 24 1.58 -24.65 12.48
C ARG A 24 3.03 -24.21 12.62
N ALA A 25 3.59 -23.57 11.60
CA ALA A 25 4.96 -23.10 11.57
C ALA A 25 4.98 -21.57 11.56
N SER A 26 5.93 -20.97 12.27
CA SER A 26 6.15 -19.53 12.23
C SER A 26 6.63 -19.09 10.84
N LEU A 27 6.30 -17.86 10.44
CA LEU A 27 6.79 -17.27 9.19
C LEU A 27 8.33 -17.21 9.17
N PRO A 28 8.98 -17.62 8.06
CA PRO A 28 10.42 -17.42 7.88
C PRO A 28 10.77 -15.93 7.91
N ARG A 29 11.70 -15.53 8.78
CA ARG A 29 12.08 -14.12 8.98
C ARG A 29 13.35 -13.70 8.24
N PHE A 30 14.23 -14.64 7.92
CA PHE A 30 15.60 -14.35 7.47
C PHE A 30 16.00 -15.08 6.18
N GLU A 31 15.16 -16.00 5.69
CA GLU A 31 15.43 -16.80 4.50
C GLU A 31 14.16 -16.92 3.67
N MET A 32 14.34 -17.02 2.35
CA MET A 32 13.23 -17.29 1.44
C MET A 32 12.77 -18.75 1.60
N PRO A 33 11.46 -19.02 1.74
CA PRO A 33 10.97 -20.39 1.85
C PRO A 33 11.28 -21.20 0.58
N GLU A 34 11.73 -22.44 0.73
CA GLU A 34 11.99 -23.34 -0.41
C GLU A 34 10.72 -23.74 -1.17
N ASN A 35 9.57 -23.76 -0.49
CA ASN A 35 8.31 -24.23 -1.03
C ASN A 35 7.25 -23.13 -0.98
N SER A 36 6.38 -23.11 -2.00
CA SER A 36 5.25 -22.19 -2.04
C SER A 36 4.13 -22.62 -1.08
N ILE A 37 3.32 -21.64 -0.68
CA ILE A 37 2.11 -21.82 0.12
C ILE A 37 0.89 -21.30 -0.65
N PRO A 38 -0.32 -21.82 -0.37
CA PRO A 38 -1.55 -21.30 -0.95
C PRO A 38 -1.73 -19.80 -0.65
N LYS A 39 -2.23 -19.03 -1.63
CA LYS A 39 -2.39 -17.57 -1.53
C LYS A 39 -3.28 -17.16 -0.35
N GLU A 40 -4.30 -17.95 -0.04
CA GLU A 40 -5.23 -17.73 1.07
C GLU A 40 -4.53 -17.89 2.41
N ALA A 41 -3.65 -18.89 2.54
CA ALA A 41 -2.87 -19.10 3.75
C ALA A 41 -1.84 -17.97 3.93
N ALA A 42 -1.15 -17.57 2.87
CA ALA A 42 -0.22 -16.43 2.92
C ALA A 42 -0.91 -15.14 3.36
N TYR A 43 -2.05 -14.81 2.73
CA TYR A 43 -2.84 -13.62 3.06
C TYR A 43 -3.28 -13.64 4.53
N GLN A 44 -3.85 -14.76 5.00
CA GLN A 44 -4.35 -14.86 6.37
C GLN A 44 -3.22 -14.67 7.40
N ILE A 45 -2.09 -15.35 7.21
CA ILE A 45 -0.99 -15.28 8.17
C ILE A 45 -0.42 -13.86 8.26
N ILE A 46 -0.23 -13.18 7.11
CA ILE A 46 0.25 -11.78 7.08
C ILE A 46 -0.79 -10.84 7.69
N ASN A 47 -2.07 -11.01 7.34
CA ASN A 47 -3.15 -10.20 7.87
C ASN A 47 -3.24 -10.33 9.41
N ASP A 48 -3.10 -11.54 9.95
CA ASP A 48 -3.13 -11.79 11.39
C ASP A 48 -1.93 -11.15 12.11
N GLU A 49 -0.73 -11.14 11.53
CA GLU A 49 0.43 -10.44 12.11
C GLU A 49 0.22 -8.91 12.09
N LEU A 50 -0.38 -8.36 11.03
CA LEU A 50 -0.73 -6.93 10.94
C LEU A 50 -1.83 -6.50 11.92
N MET A 51 -2.65 -7.41 12.45
CA MET A 51 -3.63 -7.08 13.50
C MET A 51 -2.97 -6.69 14.83
N LEU A 52 -1.68 -6.96 15.00
CA LEU A 52 -0.91 -6.52 16.17
C LEU A 52 -0.52 -5.03 16.08
N ASP A 53 -0.65 -4.41 14.90
CA ASP A 53 -0.43 -2.97 14.74
C ASP A 53 -1.54 -2.16 15.40
N GLY A 54 -1.18 -0.98 15.92
CA GLY A 54 -2.13 -0.04 16.50
C GLY A 54 -3.10 0.51 15.45
N ASN A 55 -4.35 0.75 15.84
CA ASN A 55 -5.35 1.34 14.94
C ASN A 55 -4.92 2.76 14.51
N PRO A 56 -4.69 3.02 13.21
CA PRO A 56 -4.24 4.33 12.74
C PRO A 56 -5.18 5.48 13.11
N ARG A 57 -6.49 5.24 13.22
CA ARG A 57 -7.45 6.28 13.61
C ARG A 57 -7.31 6.76 15.05
N LEU A 58 -6.66 5.97 15.90
CA LEU A 58 -6.38 6.32 17.30
C LEU A 58 -4.97 6.90 17.46
N ASN A 59 -4.18 6.99 16.38
CA ASN A 59 -2.85 7.57 16.41
C ASN A 59 -2.92 9.10 16.32
N LEU A 60 -2.78 9.77 17.47
CA LEU A 60 -2.74 11.23 17.58
C LEU A 60 -1.33 11.83 17.50
N ALA A 61 -0.30 10.99 17.38
CA ALA A 61 1.09 11.45 17.30
C ALA A 61 1.53 11.75 15.86
N SER A 62 0.82 11.21 14.87
CA SER A 62 1.13 11.40 13.44
C SER A 62 0.40 12.60 12.85
N PHE A 63 1.09 13.32 11.95
CA PHE A 63 0.49 14.35 11.10
C PHE A 63 -0.07 13.78 9.78
N VAL A 64 0.11 12.49 9.50
CA VAL A 64 -0.32 11.83 8.26
C VAL A 64 -1.81 11.49 8.33
N THR A 65 -2.49 11.59 7.18
CA THR A 65 -3.91 11.23 7.01
C THR A 65 -4.15 9.74 7.25
N THR A 66 -5.11 9.40 8.12
CA THR A 66 -5.47 8.01 8.48
C THR A 66 -6.87 7.61 8.02
N TRP A 67 -7.56 8.48 7.27
CA TRP A 67 -8.89 8.23 6.72
C TRP A 67 -9.13 8.98 5.42
N MET A 68 -9.81 8.33 4.47
CA MET A 68 -10.25 8.88 3.19
C MET A 68 -11.65 8.36 2.84
N GLU A 69 -12.34 9.03 1.92
CA GLU A 69 -13.67 8.63 1.45
C GLU A 69 -13.60 7.34 0.60
N PRO A 70 -14.64 6.47 0.63
CA PRO A 70 -14.65 5.21 -0.13
C PRO A 70 -14.47 5.37 -1.65
N GLU A 71 -14.91 6.50 -2.19
CA GLU A 71 -14.71 6.88 -3.58
C GLU A 71 -13.23 7.04 -3.91
N CYS A 72 -12.45 7.58 -2.97
CA CYS A 72 -11.01 7.76 -3.14
C CYS A 72 -10.27 6.42 -3.05
N ASP A 73 -10.68 5.51 -2.17
CA ASP A 73 -10.15 4.14 -2.11
C ASP A 73 -10.32 3.42 -3.45
N LYS A 74 -11.50 3.56 -4.10
CA LYS A 74 -11.76 3.00 -5.43
C LYS A 74 -10.81 3.59 -6.49
N LEU A 75 -10.60 4.90 -6.47
CA LEU A 75 -9.67 5.56 -7.39
C LEU A 75 -8.24 5.04 -7.19
N MET A 76 -7.76 4.99 -5.94
CA MET A 76 -6.44 4.46 -5.60
C MET A 76 -6.27 3.03 -6.08
N MET A 77 -7.21 2.13 -5.75
CA MET A 77 -7.17 0.73 -6.17
C MET A 77 -7.24 0.56 -7.70
N SER A 78 -7.98 1.42 -8.41
CA SER A 78 -8.03 1.40 -9.88
C SER A 78 -6.75 1.93 -10.56
N SER A 79 -5.92 2.66 -9.82
CA SER A 79 -4.70 3.30 -10.32
C SER A 79 -3.40 2.64 -9.84
N ILE A 80 -3.49 1.62 -8.98
CA ILE A 80 -2.32 0.97 -8.35
C ILE A 80 -1.33 0.38 -9.37
N ASN A 81 -1.80 -0.03 -10.55
CA ASN A 81 -0.96 -0.57 -11.62
C ASN A 81 -0.40 0.50 -12.56
N LYS A 82 -0.84 1.76 -12.48
CA LYS A 82 -0.30 2.86 -13.29
C LYS A 82 1.08 3.26 -12.80
N ASN A 83 2.00 3.46 -13.73
CA ASN A 83 3.35 3.91 -13.44
C ASN A 83 3.46 5.41 -13.72
N TYR A 84 3.64 6.22 -12.68
CA TYR A 84 3.63 7.67 -12.84
C TYR A 84 4.78 8.21 -13.71
N VAL A 85 5.94 7.55 -13.73
CA VAL A 85 7.08 8.02 -14.55
C VAL A 85 6.84 7.80 -16.06
N ASP A 86 5.89 6.94 -16.39
CA ASP A 86 5.57 6.58 -17.77
C ASP A 86 4.54 7.56 -18.36
N MET A 87 5.03 8.75 -18.69
CA MET A 87 4.19 9.88 -19.13
C MET A 87 3.55 9.65 -20.50
N ASP A 88 4.17 8.83 -21.33
CA ASP A 88 3.70 8.53 -22.69
C ASP A 88 2.51 7.55 -22.66
N GLU A 89 2.55 6.55 -21.77
CA GLU A 89 1.45 5.58 -21.60
C GLU A 89 0.27 6.17 -20.80
N TYR A 90 0.55 7.10 -19.87
CA TYR A 90 -0.46 7.68 -18.98
C TYR A 90 -0.55 9.22 -19.05
N PRO A 91 -0.83 9.81 -20.23
CA PRO A 91 -0.80 11.27 -20.41
C PRO A 91 -1.81 12.01 -19.52
N VAL A 92 -2.98 11.41 -19.28
CA VAL A 92 -4.02 11.99 -18.39
C VAL A 92 -3.55 12.03 -16.93
N THR A 93 -2.74 11.06 -16.48
CA THR A 93 -2.18 11.06 -15.13
C THR A 93 -1.22 12.25 -14.96
N THR A 94 -0.42 12.54 -15.98
CA THR A 94 0.47 13.70 -16.05
C THR A 94 -0.32 15.02 -16.03
N GLU A 95 -1.38 15.11 -16.82
CA GLU A 95 -2.25 16.30 -16.84
C GLU A 95 -2.88 16.56 -15.47
N LEU A 96 -3.39 15.52 -14.79
CA LEU A 96 -3.93 15.65 -13.44
C LEU A 96 -2.86 16.14 -12.43
N GLN A 97 -1.61 15.71 -12.60
CA GLN A 97 -0.51 16.23 -11.79
C GLN A 97 -0.23 17.72 -12.06
N VAL A 98 -0.27 18.16 -13.32
CA VAL A 98 -0.09 19.57 -13.68
C VAL A 98 -1.24 20.41 -13.13
N ILE A 99 -2.49 19.94 -13.28
CA ILE A 99 -3.70 20.62 -12.77
C ILE A 99 -3.62 20.76 -11.24
N SER A 100 -3.33 19.68 -10.52
CA SER A 100 -3.21 19.73 -9.05
C SER A 100 -2.10 20.66 -8.57
N SER A 101 -0.96 20.68 -9.27
CA SER A 101 0.14 21.61 -8.99
C SER A 101 -0.27 23.07 -9.22
N SER A 102 -1.00 23.35 -10.31
CA SER A 102 -1.50 24.70 -10.61
C SER A 102 -2.50 25.19 -9.56
N LEU A 103 -3.46 24.35 -9.17
CA LEU A 103 -4.45 24.68 -8.15
C LEU A 103 -3.79 24.98 -6.80
N LEU A 104 -2.77 24.21 -6.42
CA LEU A 104 -2.02 24.46 -5.19
C LEU A 104 -1.32 25.82 -5.23
N TYR A 105 -0.65 26.13 -6.34
CA TYR A 105 0.02 27.42 -6.53
C TYR A 105 -0.96 28.59 -6.45
N ASP A 106 -2.13 28.46 -7.08
CA ASP A 106 -3.18 29.47 -7.02
C ASP A 106 -3.72 29.66 -5.60
N GLY A 107 -3.94 28.57 -4.85
CA GLY A 107 -4.33 28.63 -3.44
C GLY A 107 -3.33 29.42 -2.59
N PHE A 108 -2.03 29.14 -2.75
CA PHE A 108 -0.97 29.89 -2.09
C PHE A 108 -0.94 31.38 -2.46
N ARG A 109 -1.11 31.70 -3.75
CA ARG A 109 -1.17 33.07 -4.22
C ARG A 109 -2.31 33.84 -3.56
N ILE A 110 -3.49 33.23 -3.44
CA ILE A 110 -4.66 33.82 -2.76
C ILE A 110 -4.36 34.08 -1.28
N LEU A 111 -3.77 33.11 -0.56
CA LEU A 111 -3.41 33.29 0.86
C LEU A 111 -2.43 34.46 1.06
N ASN A 112 -1.44 34.59 0.18
CA ASN A 112 -0.49 35.71 0.21
C ASN A 112 -1.18 37.06 -0.07
N LEU A 113 -2.11 37.11 -1.02
CA LEU A 113 -2.90 38.33 -1.31
C LEU A 113 -3.81 38.73 -0.15
N LEU A 114 -4.31 37.77 0.63
CA LEU A 114 -5.10 38.00 1.84
C LEU A 114 -4.23 38.35 3.07
N GLY A 115 -2.91 38.44 2.92
CA GLY A 115 -1.99 38.76 4.01
C GLY A 115 -1.80 37.64 5.04
N ILE A 116 -2.22 36.41 4.72
CA ILE A 116 -2.09 35.24 5.58
C ILE A 116 -0.68 34.66 5.39
N LYS A 117 0.22 34.91 6.34
CA LYS A 117 1.54 34.27 6.38
C LYS A 117 1.40 32.84 6.92
N LEU A 118 1.66 31.85 6.07
CA LEU A 118 1.88 30.48 6.53
C LEU A 118 3.28 30.42 7.18
N TYR A 119 3.33 30.19 8.50
CA TYR A 119 4.57 30.25 9.29
C TYR A 119 5.48 29.01 9.16
N ASN A 120 5.12 28.01 8.35
CA ASN A 120 5.95 26.83 8.10
C ASN A 120 5.93 26.48 6.61
N GLU A 121 7.06 26.71 5.92
CA GLU A 121 7.27 26.32 4.51
C GLU A 121 7.34 24.79 4.30
N THR A 122 7.39 24.01 5.38
CA THR A 122 7.54 22.54 5.34
C THR A 122 6.22 21.76 5.20
N SER A 123 5.11 22.24 5.75
CA SER A 123 3.87 21.44 5.85
C SER A 123 3.14 21.24 4.52
N VAL A 124 3.42 22.03 3.49
CA VAL A 124 2.65 22.00 2.23
C VAL A 124 3.38 21.27 1.11
N MET A 125 4.70 21.11 1.24
CA MET A 125 5.45 20.15 0.43
C MET A 125 5.04 18.70 0.73
N ASP A 126 4.50 18.42 1.93
CA ASP A 126 4.02 17.08 2.33
C ASP A 126 2.82 16.60 1.50
N CYS A 127 1.89 17.49 1.11
CA CYS A 127 0.77 17.11 0.22
C CYS A 127 1.24 16.72 -1.19
N LEU A 128 2.26 17.41 -1.73
CA LEU A 128 2.89 17.01 -2.99
C LEU A 128 3.81 15.78 -2.82
N TYR A 129 4.43 15.61 -1.65
CA TYR A 129 5.24 14.44 -1.32
C TYR A 129 4.43 13.16 -1.18
N THR A 130 3.14 13.24 -0.84
CA THR A 130 2.27 12.05 -0.74
C THR A 130 2.10 11.35 -2.10
N LEU A 131 2.03 12.11 -3.19
CA LEU A 131 2.08 11.59 -4.58
C LEU A 131 3.48 11.11 -4.99
N LYS A 132 4.54 11.69 -4.42
CA LYS A 132 5.94 11.29 -4.63
C LYS A 132 6.29 9.98 -3.89
N LEU A 133 5.76 9.79 -2.68
CA LEU A 133 5.96 8.63 -1.81
C LEU A 133 5.25 7.38 -2.35
N LEU A 134 4.09 7.52 -2.99
CA LEU A 134 3.42 6.41 -3.68
C LEU A 134 4.28 5.81 -4.82
N ASN A 135 5.19 6.59 -5.42
CA ASN A 135 6.16 6.07 -6.40
C ASN A 135 7.44 5.51 -5.75
N SER A 136 7.87 6.00 -4.59
CA SER A 136 9.03 5.45 -3.88
C SER A 136 8.80 4.01 -3.39
N VAL A 137 7.56 3.64 -3.06
CA VAL A 137 7.22 2.26 -2.65
C VAL A 137 7.29 1.27 -3.84
N LYS A 138 7.04 1.71 -5.08
CA LYS A 138 7.24 0.86 -6.28
C LYS A 138 8.72 0.64 -6.62
N PHE A 139 9.59 1.61 -6.33
CA PHE A 139 11.02 1.51 -6.63
C PHE A 139 11.80 0.59 -5.68
N GLN A 140 11.28 0.30 -4.49
CA GLN A 140 11.89 -0.66 -3.56
C GLN A 140 11.49 -2.12 -3.79
N LEU A 141 10.55 -2.39 -4.71
CA LEU A 141 10.09 -3.75 -5.04
C LEU A 141 10.51 -4.22 -6.45
N THR A 142 11.35 -3.45 -7.16
CA THR A 142 11.86 -3.81 -8.51
C THR A 142 13.39 -3.72 -8.61
N VAL A 143 14.12 -3.88 -7.50
CA VAL A 143 15.57 -4.21 -7.51
C VAL A 143 15.86 -5.23 -6.43
#